data_AF-A0A3P8L379-F1
#
_entry.id   AF-A0A3P8L379-F1
#
_cell.length_a   1.000
_cell.length_b   1.000
_cell.length_c   1.000
_cell.angle_alpha   90.00
_cell.angle_beta   90.00
_cell.angle_gamma   90.00
#
_symmetry.space_group_name_H-M   'P 1'
#
loop_
_entity.id
_entity.type
_entity.pdbx_description
1 polymer ?
#
loop_
_entity_poly.entity_id
_entity_poly.type
_entity_poly.pdbx_seq_one_letter_code
_entity_poly.pdbx_strand_id
1 'polypeptide(L)'
;MDTLSVDLPPGAGHRAAEAAFAAAGWTRCGAGDWAIALASPDGALVARISPFDPVGPYSAALYREAAGTGQVPALHAHRRLAGGGDLQVLERLIDAPAGVAESFHRSIADGDPVTAALSAIVRRIHAGALRELPWCGPLDTNSSNVMRRADGTPVLIDPLYADGPDLYTTAGRDPDLFVTRIPEAERRFMTEIPLAASGPWPAAERAALREALAAADARSAKMDR
;
A
#
# COMPACT_ATOMS: atom_id res chain seq x y z
N MET A 1 -17.84 6.66 -10.02
CA MET A 1 -16.96 7.81 -9.77
C MET A 1 -16.31 7.58 -8.42
N ASP A 2 -14.99 7.39 -8.38
CA ASP A 2 -14.20 7.33 -7.15
C ASP A 2 -14.28 8.71 -6.47
N THR A 3 -15.17 8.88 -5.50
CA THR A 3 -15.32 10.15 -4.77
C THR A 3 -14.98 9.92 -3.32
N LEU A 4 -13.97 10.65 -2.84
CA LEU A 4 -13.64 10.66 -1.42
C LEU A 4 -14.77 11.36 -0.66
N SER A 5 -15.24 10.75 0.43
CA SER A 5 -16.22 11.37 1.33
C SER A 5 -15.64 12.48 2.20
N VAL A 6 -14.32 12.62 2.20
CA VAL A 6 -13.55 13.65 2.91
C VAL A 6 -12.78 14.46 1.87
N ASP A 7 -12.99 15.78 1.85
CA ASP A 7 -12.25 16.67 0.97
C ASP A 7 -10.80 16.82 1.45
N LEU A 8 -9.86 16.72 0.51
CA LEU A 8 -8.43 16.79 0.79
C LEU A 8 -7.79 17.82 -0.14
N PRO A 9 -7.06 18.81 0.38
CA PRO A 9 -6.46 19.84 -0.45
C PRO A 9 -5.48 19.23 -1.48
N PRO A 10 -5.26 19.87 -2.64
CA PRO A 10 -4.20 19.48 -3.55
C PRO A 10 -2.86 19.37 -2.82
N GLY A 11 -2.10 18.30 -3.07
CA GLY A 11 -0.82 18.09 -2.39
C GLY A 11 -0.91 17.64 -0.92
N ALA A 12 -2.08 17.23 -0.42
CA ALA A 12 -2.19 16.61 0.90
C ALA A 12 -1.26 15.37 1.02
N GLY A 13 -0.43 15.35 2.06
CA GLY A 13 0.33 14.17 2.48
C GLY A 13 -0.46 13.32 3.50
N HIS A 14 0.11 12.19 3.93
CA HIS A 14 -0.55 11.23 4.83
C HIS A 14 -1.05 11.85 6.15
N ARG A 15 -0.30 12.76 6.78
CA ARG A 15 -0.72 13.43 8.03
C ARG A 15 -1.93 14.34 7.82
N ALA A 16 -1.95 15.07 6.71
CA ALA A 16 -3.09 15.92 6.36
C ALA A 16 -4.33 15.07 6.05
N ALA A 17 -4.15 13.92 5.39
CA ALA A 17 -5.22 12.95 5.19
C ALA A 17 -5.74 12.40 6.52
N GLU A 18 -4.88 11.90 7.40
CA GLU A 18 -5.28 11.39 8.72
C GLU A 18 -6.05 12.45 9.53
N ALA A 19 -5.52 13.69 9.57
CA ALA A 19 -6.17 14.79 10.28
C ALA A 19 -7.56 15.14 9.71
N ALA A 20 -7.71 15.15 8.39
CA ALA A 20 -9.00 15.44 7.75
C ALA A 20 -10.04 14.34 8.02
N PHE A 21 -9.63 13.07 7.93
CA PHE A 21 -10.51 11.94 8.26
C PHE A 21 -10.91 11.95 9.74
N ALA A 22 -9.97 12.21 10.65
CA ALA A 22 -10.24 12.35 12.08
C ALA A 22 -11.21 13.52 12.37
N ALA A 23 -11.03 14.67 11.71
CA ALA A 23 -11.95 15.80 11.82
C ALA A 23 -13.36 15.48 11.31
N ALA A 24 -13.49 14.56 10.34
CA ALA A 24 -14.74 14.03 9.85
C ALA A 24 -15.33 12.91 10.75
N GLY A 25 -14.74 12.64 11.91
CA GLY A 25 -15.24 11.66 12.89
C GLY A 25 -14.78 10.23 12.64
N TRP A 26 -13.84 9.99 11.71
CA TRP A 26 -13.27 8.65 11.52
C TRP A 26 -12.35 8.30 12.69
N THR A 27 -12.33 7.04 13.09
CA THR A 27 -11.63 6.58 14.29
C THR A 27 -10.61 5.49 13.96
N ARG A 28 -9.46 5.50 14.62
CA ARG A 28 -8.41 4.50 14.38
C ARG A 28 -8.90 3.10 14.74
N CYS A 29 -8.79 2.18 13.80
CA CYS A 29 -9.22 0.78 13.96
C CYS A 29 -8.14 -0.25 13.64
N GLY A 30 -6.99 0.18 13.12
CA GLY A 30 -5.86 -0.69 12.84
C GLY A 30 -4.57 0.07 12.57
N ALA A 31 -3.44 -0.62 12.70
CA ALA A 31 -2.13 -0.13 12.33
C ALA A 31 -1.25 -1.32 11.94
N GLY A 32 -0.56 -1.20 10.83
CA GLY A 32 0.53 -2.08 10.43
C GLY A 32 1.79 -1.28 10.18
N ASP A 33 2.85 -1.96 9.73
CA ASP A 33 4.11 -1.33 9.41
C ASP A 33 3.94 -0.26 8.32
N TRP A 34 3.17 -0.56 7.27
CA TRP A 34 3.08 0.32 6.10
C TRP A 34 1.97 1.36 6.17
N ALA A 35 0.92 1.12 6.95
CA ALA A 35 -0.27 1.95 6.91
C ALA A 35 -1.03 1.93 8.23
N ILE A 36 -1.83 2.97 8.42
CA ILE A 36 -2.86 3.03 9.46
C ILE A 36 -4.23 2.77 8.84
N ALA A 37 -5.18 2.32 9.66
CA ALA A 37 -6.56 2.14 9.25
C ALA A 37 -7.49 2.97 10.15
N LEU A 38 -8.38 3.74 9.53
CA LEU A 38 -9.44 4.50 10.19
C LEU A 38 -10.81 3.97 9.75
N ALA A 39 -11.73 3.72 10.68
CA ALA A 39 -13.10 3.34 10.38
C ALA A 39 -13.99 4.60 10.26
N SER A 40 -14.95 4.57 9.33
CA SER A 40 -15.95 5.63 9.17
C SER A 40 -16.88 5.73 10.39
N PRO A 41 -17.54 6.88 10.61
CA PRO A 41 -18.46 7.08 11.74
C PRO A 41 -19.61 6.07 11.81
N ASP A 42 -20.12 5.63 10.65
CA ASP A 42 -21.15 4.59 10.53
C ASP A 42 -20.59 3.16 10.57
N GLY A 43 -19.26 3.02 10.61
CA GLY A 43 -18.55 1.76 10.65
C GLY A 43 -18.55 0.96 9.35
N ALA A 44 -19.09 1.48 8.24
CA ALA A 44 -19.22 0.73 6.99
C ALA A 44 -17.93 0.70 6.16
N LEU A 45 -17.06 1.69 6.31
CA LEU A 45 -15.86 1.88 5.50
C LEU A 45 -14.59 1.94 6.35
N VAL A 46 -13.46 1.67 5.69
CA VAL A 46 -12.12 1.81 6.26
C VAL A 46 -11.24 2.62 5.31
N ALA A 47 -10.56 3.63 5.83
CA ALA A 47 -9.52 4.38 5.15
C ALA A 47 -8.16 3.79 5.54
N ARG A 48 -7.46 3.18 4.58
CA ARG A 48 -6.05 2.78 4.68
C ARG A 48 -5.19 3.95 4.23
N ILE A 49 -4.36 4.48 5.12
CA ILE A 49 -3.48 5.62 4.84
C ILE A 49 -2.02 5.19 5.07
N SER A 50 -1.22 5.24 4.01
CA SER A 50 0.22 4.97 4.07
C SER A 50 1.04 6.25 3.90
N PRO A 51 2.11 6.46 4.68
CA PRO A 51 3.08 7.53 4.44
C PRO A 51 3.80 7.40 3.10
N PHE A 52 4.10 6.17 2.68
CA PHE A 52 4.84 5.84 1.47
C PHE A 52 4.47 4.42 1.01
N ASP A 53 3.82 4.31 -0.14
CA ASP A 53 3.46 2.99 -0.68
C ASP A 53 3.57 3.04 -2.20
N PRO A 54 4.70 2.60 -2.79
CA PRO A 54 4.87 2.59 -4.23
C PRO A 54 3.99 1.53 -4.91
N VAL A 55 3.47 0.55 -4.15
CA VAL A 55 2.63 -0.54 -4.67
C VAL A 55 1.13 -0.23 -4.58
N GLY A 56 0.73 0.70 -3.71
CA GLY A 56 -0.63 1.21 -3.55
C GLY A 56 -1.44 1.39 -4.86
N PRO A 57 -0.89 2.02 -5.92
CA PRO A 57 -1.59 2.13 -7.21
C PRO A 57 -1.98 0.78 -7.83
N TYR A 58 -1.13 -0.24 -7.72
CA TYR A 58 -1.36 -1.57 -8.26
C TYR A 58 -2.38 -2.34 -7.42
N SER A 59 -2.35 -2.19 -6.09
CA SER A 59 -3.40 -2.74 -5.21
C SER A 59 -4.76 -2.11 -5.53
N ALA A 60 -4.82 -0.80 -5.74
CA ALA A 60 -6.05 -0.12 -6.15
C ALA A 60 -6.51 -0.54 -7.56
N ALA A 61 -5.59 -0.74 -8.51
CA ALA A 61 -5.91 -1.27 -9.84
C ALA A 61 -6.48 -2.69 -9.76
N LEU A 62 -5.88 -3.55 -8.91
CA LEU A 62 -6.37 -4.91 -8.65
C LEU A 62 -7.80 -4.89 -8.14
N TYR A 63 -8.11 -4.07 -7.14
CA TYR A 63 -9.45 -4.02 -6.58
C TYR A 63 -10.49 -3.52 -7.59
N ARG A 64 -10.14 -2.55 -8.45
CA ARG A 64 -11.04 -2.10 -9.52
C ARG A 64 -11.28 -3.19 -10.55
N GLU A 65 -10.22 -3.83 -11.02
CA GLU A 65 -10.32 -4.79 -12.12
C GLU A 65 -10.96 -6.12 -11.68
N ALA A 66 -10.69 -6.55 -10.45
CA ALA A 66 -11.28 -7.75 -9.87
C ALA A 66 -12.62 -7.50 -9.18
N ALA A 67 -13.17 -6.28 -9.18
CA ALA A 67 -14.44 -5.98 -8.50
C ALA A 67 -15.59 -6.93 -8.89
N GLY A 68 -15.66 -7.31 -10.18
CA GLY A 68 -16.69 -8.22 -10.70
C GLY A 68 -16.59 -9.67 -10.22
N THR A 69 -15.47 -10.08 -9.61
CA THR A 69 -15.33 -11.43 -9.04
C THR A 69 -15.97 -11.52 -7.66
N GLY A 70 -16.18 -10.40 -6.97
CA GLY A 70 -16.59 -10.37 -5.57
C GLY A 70 -15.52 -10.91 -4.61
N GLN A 71 -14.29 -11.16 -5.07
CA GLN A 71 -13.21 -11.81 -4.31
C GLN A 71 -12.11 -10.84 -3.85
N VAL A 72 -12.34 -9.54 -4.02
CA VAL A 72 -11.52 -8.43 -3.51
C VAL A 72 -12.43 -7.44 -2.77
N PRO A 73 -11.87 -6.53 -1.94
CA PRO A 73 -12.65 -5.47 -1.33
C PRO A 73 -13.26 -4.54 -2.38
N ALA A 74 -14.46 -4.02 -2.09
CA ALA A 74 -14.99 -2.88 -2.79
C ALA A 74 -14.11 -1.66 -2.50
N LEU A 75 -13.48 -1.11 -3.56
CA LEU A 75 -12.74 0.14 -3.51
C LEU A 75 -13.70 1.31 -3.76
N HIS A 76 -13.94 2.13 -2.75
CA HIS A 76 -14.80 3.31 -2.83
C HIS A 76 -14.06 4.54 -3.35
N ALA A 77 -12.78 4.68 -2.97
CA ALA A 77 -11.93 5.75 -3.46
C ALA A 77 -10.46 5.37 -3.32
N HIS A 78 -9.62 5.89 -4.22
CA HIS A 78 -8.17 5.82 -4.09
C HIS A 78 -7.56 7.13 -4.55
N ARG A 79 -6.55 7.59 -3.82
CA ARG A 79 -5.82 8.82 -4.11
C ARG A 79 -4.36 8.69 -3.72
N ARG A 80 -3.49 9.06 -4.65
CA ARG A 80 -2.07 9.30 -4.35
C ARG A 80 -1.93 10.56 -3.53
N LEU A 81 -1.15 10.45 -2.46
CA LEU A 81 -0.83 11.55 -1.55
C LEU A 81 0.55 12.10 -1.90
N ALA A 82 0.78 13.37 -1.57
CA ALA A 82 2.10 13.97 -1.74
C ALA A 82 3.15 13.23 -0.92
N GLY A 83 4.40 13.22 -1.40
CA GLY A 83 5.52 12.62 -0.70
C GLY A 83 5.57 11.09 -0.76
N GLY A 84 4.77 10.47 -1.65
CA GLY A 84 4.75 9.03 -1.89
C GLY A 84 3.64 8.25 -1.21
N GLY A 85 2.82 8.93 -0.42
CA GLY A 85 1.76 8.28 0.34
C GLY A 85 0.61 7.78 -0.52
N ASP A 86 -0.18 6.90 0.06
CA ASP A 86 -1.33 6.27 -0.58
C ASP A 86 -2.55 6.32 0.35
N LEU A 87 -3.70 6.63 -0.21
CA LEU A 87 -4.99 6.56 0.47
C LEU A 87 -5.93 5.67 -0.32
N GLN A 88 -6.50 4.69 0.36
CA GLN A 88 -7.59 3.85 -0.15
C GLN A 88 -8.74 3.85 0.84
N VAL A 89 -9.96 4.02 0.34
CA VAL A 89 -11.20 3.84 1.11
C VAL A 89 -11.86 2.56 0.63
N LEU A 90 -11.99 1.59 1.52
CA LEU A 90 -12.45 0.23 1.26
C LEU A 90 -13.72 -0.05 2.08
N GLU A 91 -14.49 -1.06 1.67
CA GLU A 91 -15.49 -1.66 2.55
C GLU A 91 -14.84 -2.19 3.84
N ARG A 92 -15.58 -2.18 4.96
CA ARG A 92 -15.11 -2.79 6.19
C ARG A 92 -15.22 -4.31 6.13
N LEU A 93 -14.11 -4.97 6.49
CA LEU A 93 -13.98 -6.42 6.52
C LEU A 93 -13.66 -6.88 7.95
N ILE A 94 -13.80 -8.18 8.19
CA ILE A 94 -13.42 -8.84 9.43
C ILE A 94 -12.41 -9.95 9.14
N ASP A 95 -11.61 -10.31 10.15
CA ASP A 95 -10.61 -11.37 10.02
C ASP A 95 -11.27 -12.68 9.58
N ALA A 96 -10.67 -13.33 8.58
CA ALA A 96 -11.04 -14.67 8.19
C ALA A 96 -10.45 -15.69 9.18
N PRO A 97 -11.14 -16.81 9.47
CA PRO A 97 -10.52 -17.93 10.18
C PRO A 97 -9.32 -18.46 9.40
N ALA A 98 -8.24 -18.85 10.09
CA ALA A 98 -6.99 -19.28 9.45
C ALA A 98 -7.19 -20.34 8.36
N GLY A 99 -8.02 -21.37 8.61
CA GLY A 99 -8.30 -22.41 7.61
C GLY A 99 -9.03 -21.90 6.36
N VAL A 100 -9.86 -20.86 6.48
CA VAL A 100 -10.49 -20.20 5.32
C VAL A 100 -9.45 -19.43 4.53
N ALA A 101 -8.60 -18.66 5.22
CA ALA A 101 -7.53 -17.90 4.59
C ALA A 101 -6.54 -18.80 3.82
N GLU A 102 -6.08 -19.88 4.44
CA GLU A 102 -5.18 -20.86 3.83
C GLU A 102 -5.81 -21.55 2.62
N SER A 103 -7.07 -21.98 2.73
CA SER A 103 -7.79 -22.61 1.62
C SER A 103 -7.98 -21.65 0.45
N PHE A 104 -8.27 -20.38 0.75
CA PHE A 104 -8.49 -19.38 -0.29
C PHE A 104 -7.21 -19.03 -1.02
N HIS A 105 -6.10 -18.80 -0.31
CA HIS A 105 -4.77 -18.63 -0.92
C HIS A 105 -4.39 -19.81 -1.80
N ARG A 106 -4.60 -21.04 -1.32
CA ARG A 106 -4.32 -22.25 -2.11
C ARG A 106 -5.14 -22.28 -3.40
N SER A 107 -6.43 -21.98 -3.34
CA SER A 107 -7.29 -21.94 -4.53
C SER A 107 -6.81 -20.90 -5.55
N ILE A 108 -6.27 -19.76 -5.11
CA ILE A 108 -5.69 -18.74 -6.00
C ILE A 108 -4.40 -19.25 -6.64
N ALA A 109 -3.54 -19.88 -5.84
CA ALA A 109 -2.26 -20.44 -6.29
C ALA A 109 -2.45 -21.55 -7.33
N ASP A 110 -3.36 -22.47 -7.05
CA ASP A 110 -3.69 -23.63 -7.90
C ASP A 110 -4.50 -23.22 -9.14
N GLY A 111 -5.14 -22.05 -9.10
CA GLY A 111 -5.95 -21.54 -10.21
C GLY A 111 -7.29 -22.26 -10.33
N ASP A 112 -7.91 -22.58 -9.19
CA ASP A 112 -9.18 -23.29 -9.13
C ASP A 112 -10.27 -22.58 -9.94
N PRO A 113 -11.26 -23.30 -10.50
CA PRO A 113 -12.32 -22.69 -11.31
C PRO A 113 -13.06 -21.53 -10.63
N VAL A 114 -13.19 -21.59 -9.29
CA VAL A 114 -13.88 -20.56 -8.49
C VAL A 114 -13.06 -19.27 -8.38
N THR A 115 -11.73 -19.34 -8.43
CA THR A 115 -10.81 -18.19 -8.29
C THR A 115 -10.07 -17.86 -9.58
N ALA A 116 -10.28 -18.61 -10.67
CA ALA A 116 -9.53 -18.50 -11.92
C ALA A 116 -9.48 -17.06 -12.47
N ALA A 117 -10.61 -16.34 -12.42
CA ALA A 117 -10.68 -14.93 -12.84
C ALA A 117 -9.81 -14.03 -11.95
N LEU A 118 -9.90 -14.16 -10.63
CA LEU A 118 -9.06 -13.43 -9.69
C LEU A 118 -7.58 -13.75 -9.91
N SER A 119 -7.21 -15.03 -9.99
CA SER A 119 -5.82 -15.48 -10.20
C SER A 119 -5.22 -14.88 -11.47
N ALA A 120 -5.97 -14.84 -12.57
CA ALA A 120 -5.52 -14.24 -13.82
C ALA A 120 -5.25 -12.73 -13.68
N ILE A 121 -6.13 -12.00 -13.00
CA ILE A 121 -5.99 -10.55 -12.76
C ILE A 121 -4.79 -10.28 -11.85
N VAL A 122 -4.67 -11.00 -10.73
CA VAL A 122 -3.55 -10.88 -9.78
C VAL A 122 -2.22 -11.08 -10.49
N ARG A 123 -2.06 -12.18 -11.24
CA ARG A 123 -0.82 -12.49 -11.97
C ARG A 123 -0.46 -11.43 -13.00
N ARG A 124 -1.45 -10.90 -13.73
CA ARG A 124 -1.20 -9.86 -14.74
C ARG A 124 -0.77 -8.53 -14.11
N ILE A 125 -1.45 -8.08 -13.07
CA ILE A 125 -1.12 -6.84 -12.37
C ILE A 125 0.23 -6.96 -11.69
N HIS A 126 0.49 -8.09 -11.02
CA HIS A 126 1.79 -8.37 -10.40
C HIS A 126 2.93 -8.37 -11.41
N ALA A 127 2.74 -9.03 -12.57
CA ALA A 127 3.73 -8.98 -13.64
C ALA A 127 3.97 -7.56 -14.18
N GLY A 128 2.95 -6.69 -14.16
CA GLY A 128 3.10 -5.26 -14.44
C GLY A 128 3.94 -4.55 -13.39
N ALA A 129 3.59 -4.73 -12.12
CA ALA A 129 4.32 -4.15 -10.99
C ALA A 129 5.80 -4.57 -10.99
N LEU A 130 6.11 -5.85 -11.22
CA LEU A 130 7.49 -6.35 -11.31
C LEU A 130 8.31 -5.72 -12.45
N ARG A 131 7.68 -5.28 -13.55
CA ARG A 131 8.39 -4.60 -14.65
C ARG A 131 8.66 -3.13 -14.35
N GLU A 132 7.78 -2.49 -13.60
CA GLU A 132 7.76 -1.04 -13.42
C GLU A 132 8.40 -0.61 -12.08
N LEU A 133 8.27 -1.44 -11.04
CA LEU A 133 8.78 -1.17 -9.70
C LEU A 133 9.97 -2.09 -9.38
N PRO A 134 11.19 -1.53 -9.24
CA PRO A 134 12.38 -2.33 -8.93
C PRO A 134 12.29 -3.16 -7.65
N TRP A 135 11.49 -2.70 -6.69
CA TRP A 135 11.31 -3.32 -5.38
C TRP A 135 9.91 -3.91 -5.20
N CYS A 136 9.24 -4.36 -6.26
CA CYS A 136 8.04 -5.16 -6.08
C CYS A 136 8.42 -6.57 -5.63
N GLY A 137 7.89 -7.00 -4.48
CA GLY A 137 8.13 -8.34 -3.96
C GLY A 137 7.39 -9.43 -4.77
N PRO A 138 7.59 -10.72 -4.43
CA PRO A 138 6.69 -11.79 -4.85
C PRO A 138 5.26 -11.55 -4.34
N LEU A 139 4.30 -12.37 -4.76
CA LEU A 139 2.96 -12.31 -4.18
C LEU A 139 3.01 -12.63 -2.68
N ASP A 140 2.34 -11.82 -1.87
CA ASP A 140 2.24 -12.06 -0.43
C ASP A 140 1.18 -13.11 -0.13
N THR A 141 1.62 -14.24 0.42
CA THR A 141 0.77 -15.37 0.80
C THR A 141 0.44 -15.37 2.29
N ASN A 142 0.66 -14.27 3.01
CA ASN A 142 0.30 -14.14 4.41
C ASN A 142 -1.20 -14.39 4.60
N SER A 143 -1.59 -15.26 5.53
CA SER A 143 -3.01 -15.57 5.76
C SER A 143 -3.82 -14.38 6.26
N SER A 144 -3.18 -13.39 6.89
CA SER A 144 -3.83 -12.12 7.26
C SER A 144 -4.24 -11.25 6.06
N ASN A 145 -3.73 -11.56 4.87
CA ASN A 145 -4.15 -10.94 3.62
C ASN A 145 -5.44 -11.56 3.06
N VAL A 146 -6.07 -12.49 3.78
CA VAL A 146 -7.43 -12.92 3.50
C VAL A 146 -8.33 -12.47 4.64
N MET A 147 -9.29 -11.64 4.28
CA MET A 147 -10.35 -11.20 5.17
C MET A 147 -11.67 -11.81 4.70
N ARG A 148 -12.76 -11.53 5.41
CA ARG A 148 -14.10 -11.90 4.96
C ARG A 148 -15.10 -10.76 5.15
N ARG A 149 -16.16 -10.81 4.36
CA ARG A 149 -17.37 -10.01 4.58
C ARG A 149 -18.21 -10.58 5.73
N ALA A 150 -19.22 -9.82 6.14
CA ALA A 150 -20.17 -10.23 7.18
C ALA A 150 -20.97 -11.50 6.80
N ASP A 151 -21.18 -11.75 5.51
CA ASP A 151 -21.82 -12.97 5.00
C ASP A 151 -20.88 -14.19 4.97
N GLY A 152 -19.62 -14.03 5.36
CA GLY A 152 -18.59 -15.07 5.39
C GLY A 152 -17.79 -15.22 4.09
N THR A 153 -18.11 -14.46 3.03
CA THR A 153 -17.38 -14.49 1.76
C THR A 153 -15.92 -14.07 1.95
N PRO A 154 -14.92 -14.90 1.59
CA PRO A 154 -13.51 -14.53 1.68
C PRO A 154 -13.14 -13.54 0.57
N VAL A 155 -12.24 -12.62 0.91
CA VAL A 155 -11.68 -11.63 -0.04
C VAL A 155 -10.18 -11.52 0.16
N LEU A 156 -9.46 -11.36 -0.95
CA LEU A 156 -8.03 -11.13 -0.98
C LEU A 156 -7.74 -9.64 -0.81
N ILE A 157 -6.94 -9.30 0.19
CA ILE A 157 -6.43 -7.95 0.43
C ILE A 157 -4.90 -7.95 0.31
N ASP A 158 -4.34 -6.85 -0.15
CA ASP A 158 -2.89 -6.55 -0.12
C ASP A 158 -1.94 -7.68 -0.61
N PRO A 159 -2.20 -8.38 -1.74
CA PRO A 159 -1.31 -9.44 -2.21
C PRO A 159 -0.01 -8.92 -2.86
N LEU A 160 0.13 -7.60 -2.99
CA LEU A 160 1.26 -6.93 -3.61
C LEU A 160 1.94 -6.06 -2.55
N TYR A 161 3.26 -6.14 -2.43
CA TYR A 161 4.02 -5.33 -1.49
C TYR A 161 5.35 -4.87 -2.06
N ALA A 162 5.90 -3.81 -1.46
CA ALA A 162 7.27 -3.38 -1.74
C ALA A 162 8.24 -4.17 -0.85
N ASP A 163 9.30 -4.72 -1.45
CA ASP A 163 10.42 -5.32 -0.72
C ASP A 163 11.16 -4.23 0.06
N GLY A 164 10.66 -3.94 1.27
CA GLY A 164 11.22 -2.93 2.17
C GLY A 164 12.70 -3.13 2.46
N PRO A 165 13.14 -4.35 2.85
CA PRO A 165 14.56 -4.63 3.09
C PRO A 165 15.47 -4.27 1.90
N ASP A 166 15.15 -4.70 0.68
CA ASP A 166 15.97 -4.39 -0.48
C ASP A 166 15.89 -2.91 -0.87
N LEU A 167 14.70 -2.30 -0.74
CA LEU A 167 14.46 -0.88 -0.98
C LEU A 167 15.34 -0.01 -0.08
N TYR A 168 15.33 -0.24 1.23
CA TYR A 168 16.11 0.55 2.18
C TYR A 168 17.61 0.24 2.11
N THR A 169 17.98 -1.02 1.83
CA THR A 169 19.37 -1.39 1.57
C THR A 169 19.92 -0.64 0.36
N THR A 170 19.15 -0.57 -0.72
CA THR A 170 19.55 0.14 -1.93
C THR A 170 19.64 1.64 -1.67
N ALA A 171 18.66 2.23 -0.98
CA ALA A 171 18.69 3.64 -0.62
C ALA A 171 19.93 4.03 0.21
N GLY A 172 20.42 3.13 1.08
CA GLY A 172 21.64 3.34 1.86
C GLY A 172 22.94 3.06 1.11
N ARG A 173 22.98 2.03 0.26
CA ARG A 173 24.20 1.58 -0.43
C ARG A 173 24.46 2.31 -1.75
N ASP A 174 23.40 2.60 -2.50
CA ASP A 174 23.44 3.21 -3.82
C ASP A 174 22.33 4.27 -3.95
N PRO A 175 22.49 5.42 -3.25
CA PRO A 175 21.48 6.47 -3.24
C PRO A 175 21.29 7.10 -4.63
N ASP A 176 22.32 7.11 -5.49
CA ASP A 176 22.23 7.64 -6.85
C ASP A 176 21.30 6.76 -7.71
N LEU A 177 21.46 5.42 -7.68
CA LEU A 177 20.50 4.53 -8.32
C LEU A 177 19.09 4.75 -7.75
N PHE A 178 18.97 4.85 -6.43
CA PHE A 178 17.66 4.98 -5.78
C PHE A 178 16.88 6.23 -6.22
N VAL A 179 17.51 7.41 -6.22
CA VAL A 179 16.82 8.67 -6.58
C VAL A 179 16.44 8.74 -8.06
N THR A 180 17.11 7.99 -8.94
CA THR A 180 16.70 7.89 -10.37
C THR A 180 15.46 7.03 -10.56
N ARG A 181 15.15 6.13 -9.63
CA ARG A 181 14.02 5.20 -9.72
C ARG A 181 12.77 5.72 -9.05
N ILE A 182 12.91 6.48 -7.96
CA ILE A 182 11.78 7.10 -7.28
C ILE A 182 12.07 8.60 -7.14
N PRO A 183 11.28 9.49 -7.78
CA PRO A 183 11.46 10.93 -7.65
C PRO A 183 11.21 11.45 -6.23
N GLU A 184 11.74 12.64 -5.90
CA GLU A 184 11.71 13.17 -4.53
C GLU A 184 10.28 13.38 -4.03
N ALA A 185 9.43 13.90 -4.92
CA ALA A 185 8.01 14.12 -4.67
C ALA A 185 7.25 12.83 -4.32
N GLU A 186 7.80 11.66 -4.67
CA GLU A 186 7.19 10.34 -4.48
C GLU A 186 7.81 9.53 -3.34
N ARG A 187 8.80 10.06 -2.62
CA ARG A 187 9.46 9.32 -1.52
C ARG A 187 9.79 10.12 -0.28
N ARG A 188 9.35 11.38 -0.20
CA ARG A 188 9.62 12.29 0.92
C ARG A 188 9.36 11.65 2.29
N PHE A 189 8.34 10.80 2.39
CA PHE A 189 7.92 10.19 3.65
C PHE A 189 8.35 8.72 3.80
N MET A 190 9.22 8.18 2.93
CA MET A 190 9.64 6.76 3.00
C MET A 190 10.26 6.37 4.35
N THR A 191 10.94 7.30 5.03
CA THR A 191 11.57 7.08 6.35
C THR A 191 10.60 7.20 7.53
N GLU A 192 9.31 7.45 7.26
CA GLU A 192 8.25 7.51 8.27
C GLU A 192 7.54 6.18 8.47
N ILE A 193 7.95 5.15 7.71
CA ILE A 193 7.48 3.77 7.83
C ILE A 193 8.46 2.97 8.72
N PRO A 194 7.99 2.22 9.72
CA PRO A 194 8.77 1.21 10.43
C PRO A 194 9.61 0.31 9.52
N LEU A 195 10.82 -0.05 9.94
CA LEU A 195 11.65 -1.00 9.19
C LEU A 195 11.14 -2.42 9.51
N ALA A 196 10.37 -3.04 8.61
CA ALA A 196 10.07 -4.49 8.62
C ALA A 196 9.97 -5.15 10.02
N ALA A 197 8.91 -4.84 10.78
CA ALA A 197 8.63 -5.36 12.13
C ALA A 197 9.68 -5.10 13.24
N SER A 198 10.73 -4.31 13.00
CA SER A 198 11.82 -4.05 13.97
C SER A 198 11.64 -2.81 14.85
N GLY A 199 10.46 -2.17 14.79
CA GLY A 199 10.14 -0.97 15.55
C GLY A 199 10.56 0.32 14.83
N PRO A 200 10.44 1.49 15.50
CA PRO A 200 10.77 2.77 14.90
C PRO A 200 12.27 2.82 14.61
N TRP A 201 12.64 3.24 13.40
CA TRP A 201 14.05 3.46 13.05
C TRP A 201 14.73 4.39 14.06
N PRO A 202 16.01 4.16 14.41
CA PRO A 202 16.79 5.15 15.15
C PRO A 202 16.75 6.51 14.43
N ALA A 203 16.54 7.60 15.18
CA ALA A 203 16.39 8.93 14.60
C ALA A 203 17.63 9.35 13.80
N ALA A 204 18.83 8.95 14.27
CA ALA A 204 20.09 9.21 13.60
C ALA A 204 20.18 8.50 12.23
N GLU A 205 19.75 7.25 12.12
CA GLU A 205 19.76 6.50 10.86
C GLU A 205 18.79 7.10 9.84
N ARG A 206 17.61 7.52 10.29
CA ARG A 206 16.65 8.25 9.44
C ARG A 206 17.24 9.56 8.91
N ALA A 207 17.92 10.31 9.77
CA ALA A 207 18.54 11.57 9.38
C ALA A 207 19.68 11.34 8.36
N ALA A 208 20.55 10.36 8.62
CA ALA A 208 21.65 10.01 7.73
C ALA A 208 21.15 9.56 6.34
N LEU A 209 20.11 8.73 6.28
CA LEU A 209 19.52 8.31 5.00
C LEU A 209 18.93 9.50 4.24
N ARG A 210 18.19 10.39 4.92
CA ARG A 210 17.62 11.60 4.30
C ARG A 210 18.71 12.50 3.71
N GLU A 211 19.81 12.69 4.44
CA GLU A 211 20.95 13.50 3.97
C GLU A 211 21.62 12.86 2.74
N ALA A 212 21.85 11.55 2.76
CA ALA A 212 22.43 10.83 1.63
C ALA A 212 21.56 10.94 0.36
N LEU A 213 20.24 10.80 0.50
CA LEU A 213 19.30 10.94 -0.61
C LEU A 213 19.24 12.38 -1.13
N ALA A 214 19.21 13.38 -0.26
CA ALA A 214 19.23 14.79 -0.68
C ALA A 214 20.51 15.15 -1.44
N ALA A 215 21.65 14.60 -1.01
CA ALA A 215 22.92 14.76 -1.72
C ALA A 215 22.89 14.11 -3.11
N ALA A 216 22.24 12.94 -3.24
CA ALA A 216 22.05 12.26 -4.53
C ALA A 216 21.10 13.03 -5.46
N ASP A 217 19.97 13.54 -4.97
CA ASP A 217 19.07 14.41 -5.76
C ASP A 217 19.83 15.63 -6.31
N ALA A 218 20.65 16.26 -5.46
CA ALA A 218 21.44 17.43 -5.85
C ALA A 218 22.49 17.12 -6.92
N ARG A 219 22.98 15.87 -7.00
CA ARG A 219 23.85 15.41 -8.09
C ARG A 219 23.05 15.15 -9.36
N SER A 220 21.93 14.43 -9.26
CA SER A 220 21.05 14.12 -10.39
C SER A 220 20.54 15.40 -11.08
N ALA A 221 20.05 16.36 -10.32
CA ALA A 221 19.56 17.65 -10.83
C ALA A 221 20.64 18.55 -11.45
N LYS A 222 21.93 18.21 -11.31
CA LYS A 222 23.04 18.87 -12.02
C LYS A 222 23.39 18.16 -13.33
N MET A 223 23.09 16.87 -13.45
CA MET A 223 23.32 16.09 -14.69
C MET A 223 22.25 16.36 -15.75
N ASP A 224 21.04 16.74 -15.32
CA ASP A 224 19.92 17.08 -16.21
C ASP A 224 19.92 18.55 -16.70
N ARG A 225 20.91 19.36 -16.31
CA ARG A 225 21.09 20.76 -16.75
C ARG A 225 22.24 20.90 -17.74
#